data_AF-A0A832RA64-F1
#
_entry.id   AF-A0A832RA64-F1
#
_cell.length_a   1.000
_cell.length_b   1.000
_cell.length_c   1.000
_cell.angle_alpha   90.00
_cell.angle_beta   90.00
_cell.angle_gamma   90.00
#
_symmetry.space_group_name_H-M   'P 1'
#
loop_
_entity.id
_entity.type
_entity.pdbx_description
1 polymer ?
#
loop_
_entity_poly.entity_id
_entity_poly.type
_entity_poly.pdbx_seq_one_letter_code
_entity_poly.pdbx_strand_id
1 'polypeptide(L)'
;MSTFWSLWIMFLVTLNLSITLILFIWAQRITVPTLPDGTTGHIWAHGVLREGVRKLPLWWVLFSAAMFIIGFSYLVRYPGFGAFKGTLGWTAHGQLASDRAENLGKLQELMERFEGQSLAQLATDAEATS
;
A
#
# COMPACT_ATOMS: atom_id res chain seq x y z
N MET A 1 -12.43 -19.39 -0.16
CA MET A 1 -11.11 -19.76 -0.70
C MET A 1 -10.69 -21.07 -0.05
N SER A 2 -10.16 -22.05 -0.80
CA SER A 2 -9.77 -23.33 -0.20
C SER A 2 -8.47 -23.20 0.61
N THR A 3 -8.28 -24.10 1.58
CA THR A 3 -7.07 -24.15 2.42
C THR A 3 -5.80 -24.25 1.56
N PHE A 4 -5.84 -25.07 0.51
CA PHE A 4 -4.71 -25.22 -0.43
C PHE A 4 -4.30 -23.88 -1.03
N TRP A 5 -5.23 -23.14 -1.64
CA TRP A 5 -4.93 -21.85 -2.24
C TRP A 5 -4.48 -20.82 -1.21
N SER A 6 -4.95 -20.93 0.04
CA SER A 6 -4.54 -20.03 1.12
C SER A 6 -3.08 -20.22 1.47
N LEU A 7 -2.69 -21.47 1.72
CA LEU A 7 -1.32 -21.81 2.05
C LEU A 7 -0.37 -21.52 0.88
N TRP A 8 -0.82 -21.76 -0.36
CA TRP A 8 -0.05 -21.43 -1.56
C TRP A 8 0.29 -19.94 -1.64
N ILE A 9 -0.70 -19.05 -1.48
CA ILE A 9 -0.47 -17.60 -1.49
C ILE A 9 0.41 -17.19 -0.31
N MET A 10 0.11 -17.68 0.89
CA MET A 10 0.88 -17.35 2.09
C MET A 10 2.35 -17.74 1.95
N PHE A 11 2.62 -18.92 1.37
CA PHE A 11 3.98 -19.39 1.10
C PHE A 11 4.71 -18.46 0.13
N LEU A 12 4.12 -18.15 -1.02
CA LEU A 12 4.76 -17.31 -2.05
C LEU A 12 5.05 -15.89 -1.54
N VAL A 13 4.09 -15.28 -0.82
CA VAL A 13 4.26 -13.95 -0.22
C VAL A 13 5.38 -13.98 0.81
N THR A 14 5.38 -14.96 1.71
CA THR A 14 6.41 -15.09 2.75
C THR A 14 7.79 -15.32 2.14
N LEU A 15 7.89 -16.21 1.16
CA LEU A 15 9.13 -16.53 0.47
C LEU A 15 9.71 -15.29 -0.22
N ASN A 16 8.90 -14.59 -1.02
CA ASN A 16 9.34 -13.41 -1.74
C ASN A 16 9.79 -12.31 -0.77
N LEU A 17 8.96 -11.98 0.21
CA LEU A 17 9.23 -10.88 1.15
C LEU A 17 10.48 -11.19 2.02
N SER A 18 10.68 -12.46 2.39
CA SER A 18 11.87 -12.90 3.12
C SER A 18 13.13 -12.79 2.27
N ILE A 19 13.10 -13.26 1.02
CA ILE A 19 14.26 -13.16 0.11
C ILE A 19 14.62 -11.69 -0.11
N THR A 20 13.66 -10.82 -0.42
CA THR A 20 13.92 -9.40 -0.67
C THR A 20 14.45 -8.69 0.58
N LEU A 21 13.91 -8.98 1.77
CA LEU A 21 14.42 -8.43 3.03
C LEU A 21 15.85 -8.90 3.32
N ILE A 22 16.13 -10.19 3.14
CA ILE A 22 17.48 -10.75 3.32
C ILE A 22 18.46 -10.08 2.36
N LEU A 23 18.12 -9.96 1.07
CA LEU A 23 18.98 -9.31 0.08
C LEU A 23 19.21 -7.83 0.42
N PHE A 24 18.18 -7.11 0.86
CA PHE A 24 18.30 -5.72 1.28
C PHE A 24 19.26 -5.54 2.46
N ILE A 25 19.16 -6.38 3.49
CA ILE A 25 20.06 -6.35 4.66
C ILE A 25 21.48 -6.75 4.25
N TRP A 26 21.61 -7.80 3.43
CA TRP A 26 22.91 -8.36 3.08
C TRP A 26 23.69 -7.45 2.12
N ALA A 27 23.02 -6.81 1.16
CA ALA A 27 23.64 -5.87 0.23
C ALA A 27 24.37 -4.71 0.93
N GLN A 28 23.89 -4.29 2.11
CA GLN A 28 24.52 -3.21 2.90
C GLN A 28 25.79 -3.66 3.63
N ARG A 29 26.01 -4.97 3.76
CA ARG A 29 27.15 -5.57 4.48
C ARG A 29 28.25 -6.05 3.53
N ILE A 30 27.94 -6.24 2.26
CA ILE A 30 28.91 -6.67 1.27
C ILE A 30 29.86 -5.52 0.94
N THR A 31 31.16 -5.82 0.93
CA THR A 31 32.18 -4.90 0.43
C THR A 31 32.51 -5.29 -1.02
N VAL A 32 32.28 -4.37 -1.95
CA VAL A 32 32.64 -4.57 -3.36
C VAL A 32 34.09 -4.11 -3.57
N PRO A 33 34.96 -4.94 -4.18
CA PRO A 33 36.32 -4.53 -4.53
C PRO A 33 36.31 -3.31 -5.46
N THR A 34 37.11 -2.30 -5.12
CA THR A 34 37.21 -1.05 -5.89
C THR A 34 38.66 -0.69 -6.17
N LEU A 35 38.87 0.03 -7.26
CA LEU A 35 40.14 0.70 -7.57
C LEU A 35 40.34 1.93 -6.66
N PRO A 36 41.55 2.54 -6.61
CA PRO A 36 41.83 3.70 -5.77
C PRO A 36 40.92 4.92 -6.01
N ASP A 37 40.30 5.01 -7.20
CA ASP A 37 39.34 6.05 -7.57
C ASP A 37 37.90 5.77 -7.10
N GLY A 38 37.65 4.63 -6.44
CA GLY A 38 36.34 4.20 -5.97
C GLY A 38 35.44 3.60 -7.05
N THR A 39 35.99 3.27 -8.21
CA THR A 39 35.27 2.60 -9.30
C THR A 39 35.55 1.10 -9.36
N THR A 40 34.69 0.35 -10.05
CA THR A 40 34.95 -1.06 -10.36
C THR A 40 35.98 -1.20 -11.48
N GLY A 41 36.63 -2.37 -11.57
CA GLY A 41 37.65 -2.63 -12.60
C GLY A 41 37.09 -2.86 -14.01
N HIS A 42 35.80 -3.16 -14.13
CA HIS A 42 35.16 -3.38 -15.43
C HIS A 42 34.79 -2.05 -16.09
N ILE A 43 35.16 -1.93 -17.37
CA ILE A 43 34.90 -0.75 -18.18
C ILE A 43 33.90 -1.10 -19.27
N TRP A 44 32.89 -0.27 -19.41
CA TRP A 44 31.80 -0.43 -20.36
C TRP A 44 31.89 0.64 -21.46
N ALA A 45 31.10 0.47 -22.52
CA ALA A 45 30.99 1.43 -23.63
C ALA A 45 32.36 1.90 -24.17
N HIS A 46 33.20 0.94 -24.61
CA HIS A 46 34.51 1.21 -25.24
C HIS A 46 35.45 2.11 -24.42
N GLY A 47 35.38 2.05 -23.09
CA GLY A 47 36.31 2.81 -22.23
C GLY A 47 35.68 4.01 -21.52
N VAL A 48 34.43 4.36 -21.83
CA VAL A 48 33.82 5.64 -21.41
C VAL A 48 33.16 5.56 -20.03
N LEU A 49 32.68 4.37 -19.63
CA LEU A 49 31.87 4.22 -18.42
C LEU A 49 32.48 3.22 -17.43
N ARG A 50 32.50 3.61 -16.15
CA ARG A 50 32.82 2.75 -15.01
C ARG A 50 31.78 2.93 -13.93
N GLU A 51 31.55 1.88 -13.16
CA GLU A 51 30.60 1.91 -12.05
C GLU A 51 31.28 2.44 -10.79
N GLY A 52 30.74 3.51 -10.21
CA GLY A 52 31.19 4.04 -8.93
C GLY A 52 30.52 3.31 -7.76
N VAL A 53 31.31 2.71 -6.88
CA VAL A 53 30.77 2.04 -5.70
C VAL A 53 30.76 3.02 -4.53
N ARG A 54 29.56 3.44 -4.13
CA ARG A 54 29.36 4.32 -2.97
C ARG A 54 28.36 3.67 -2.01
N LYS A 55 28.50 3.97 -0.73
CA LYS A 55 27.48 3.60 0.26
C LYS A 55 26.18 4.32 -0.07
N LEU A 56 25.06 3.62 0.06
CA LEU A 56 23.74 4.21 -0.09
C LEU A 56 23.55 5.33 0.94
N PRO A 57 22.87 6.43 0.58
CA PRO A 57 22.51 7.46 1.55
C PRO A 57 21.67 6.88 2.69
N LEU A 58 21.96 7.30 3.93
CA LEU A 58 21.28 6.76 5.12
C LEU A 58 19.77 6.96 5.06
N TRP A 59 19.30 8.12 4.60
CA TRP A 59 17.86 8.39 4.46
C TRP A 59 17.19 7.35 3.55
N TRP A 60 17.84 6.98 2.44
CA TRP A 60 17.29 6.02 1.48
C TRP A 60 17.12 4.66 2.14
N VAL A 61 18.16 4.20 2.86
CA VAL A 61 18.12 2.94 3.61
C VAL A 61 17.00 2.94 4.66
N LEU A 62 16.85 4.04 5.41
CA LEU A 62 15.80 4.17 6.43
C LEU A 62 14.40 4.14 5.82
N PHE A 63 14.17 4.86 4.71
CA PHE A 63 12.90 4.82 3.99
C PHE A 63 12.60 3.42 3.44
N SER A 64 13.57 2.76 2.82
CA SER A 64 13.40 1.38 2.34
C SER A 64 13.08 0.41 3.48
N ALA A 65 13.76 0.53 4.63
CA ALA A 65 13.47 -0.29 5.81
C ALA A 65 12.06 -0.04 6.36
N ALA A 66 11.62 1.22 6.39
CA ALA A 66 10.26 1.58 6.80
C ALA A 66 9.19 0.95 5.89
N MET A 67 9.46 0.84 4.59
CA MET A 67 8.53 0.19 3.64
C MET A 67 8.32 -1.28 3.95
N PHE A 68 9.35 -2.02 4.37
CA PHE A 68 9.17 -3.40 4.86
C PHE A 68 8.25 -3.44 6.08
N ILE A 69 8.49 -2.57 7.07
CA ILE A 69 7.68 -2.51 8.30
C ILE A 69 6.22 -2.21 7.96
N ILE A 70 5.98 -1.25 7.07
CA ILE A 70 4.62 -0.91 6.60
C ILE A 70 3.98 -2.09 5.87
N GLY A 71 4.71 -2.75 4.97
CA GLY A 71 4.23 -3.92 4.24
C GLY A 71 3.82 -5.07 5.16
N PHE A 72 4.67 -5.43 6.14
CA PHE A 72 4.33 -6.45 7.15
C PHE A 72 3.12 -6.04 7.98
N SER A 73 3.10 -4.79 8.46
CA SER A 73 1.98 -4.26 9.25
C SER A 73 0.67 -4.27 8.46
N TYR A 74 0.74 -3.99 7.16
CA TYR A 74 -0.43 -4.01 6.27
C TYR A 74 -0.98 -5.42 6.11
N LEU A 75 -0.13 -6.42 5.85
CA LEU A 75 -0.54 -7.83 5.75
C LEU A 75 -1.13 -8.39 7.06
N VAL A 76 -0.67 -7.89 8.21
CA VAL A 76 -1.23 -8.25 9.52
C VAL A 76 -2.60 -7.59 9.74
N ARG A 77 -2.78 -6.34 9.33
CA ARG A 77 -3.99 -5.56 9.63
C ARG A 77 -5.13 -5.80 8.65
N TYR A 78 -4.83 -5.98 7.37
CA TYR A 78 -5.81 -6.06 6.29
C TYR A 78 -5.85 -7.46 5.67
N PRO A 79 -6.98 -7.85 5.04
CA PRO A 79 -7.04 -9.08 4.26
C PRO A 79 -6.11 -9.00 3.05
N GLY A 80 -5.47 -10.12 2.71
CA GLY A 80 -4.55 -10.21 1.58
C GLY A 80 -3.50 -11.30 1.71
N PHE A 81 -3.25 -11.78 2.93
CA PHE A 81 -2.34 -12.89 3.20
C PHE A 81 -3.08 -14.24 3.18
N GLY A 82 -3.46 -14.69 1.98
CA GLY A 82 -4.30 -15.87 1.80
C GLY A 82 -5.72 -15.66 2.34
N ALA A 83 -6.26 -16.63 3.10
CA ALA A 83 -7.57 -16.54 3.74
C ALA A 83 -7.55 -15.79 5.08
N PHE A 84 -6.40 -15.26 5.51
CA PHE A 84 -6.30 -14.46 6.72
C PHE A 84 -7.05 -13.12 6.54
N LYS A 85 -8.00 -12.83 7.44
CA LYS A 85 -8.87 -11.64 7.35
C LYS A 85 -8.19 -10.35 7.85
N GLY A 86 -6.97 -10.44 8.37
CA GLY A 86 -6.34 -9.35 9.10
C GLY A 86 -6.88 -9.19 10.52
N THR A 87 -6.17 -8.41 11.34
CA THR A 87 -6.56 -8.12 12.72
C THR A 87 -7.68 -7.08 12.84
N LEU A 88 -7.87 -6.24 11.83
CA LEU A 88 -8.93 -5.22 11.83
C LEU A 88 -10.30 -5.76 11.40
N GLY A 89 -10.36 -6.95 10.81
CA GLY A 89 -11.60 -7.49 10.23
C GLY A 89 -12.17 -6.65 9.07
N TRP A 90 -11.37 -5.72 8.53
CA TRP A 90 -11.79 -4.81 7.46
C TRP A 90 -12.08 -5.58 6.17
N THR A 91 -13.13 -5.18 5.44
CA THR A 91 -13.42 -5.66 4.09
C THR A 91 -13.99 -4.52 3.25
N ALA A 92 -13.74 -4.54 1.94
CA ALA A 92 -14.28 -3.53 1.02
C ALA A 92 -15.82 -3.50 1.03
N HIS A 93 -16.48 -4.67 1.10
CA HIS A 93 -17.93 -4.75 1.19
C HIS A 93 -18.49 -4.21 2.52
N GLY A 94 -17.81 -4.49 3.64
CA GLY A 94 -18.20 -3.95 4.94
C GLY A 94 -18.08 -2.43 5.00
N GLN A 95 -16.97 -1.89 4.47
CA GLN A 95 -16.78 -0.44 4.36
C GLN A 95 -17.88 0.21 3.51
N LEU A 96 -18.13 -0.34 2.31
CA LEU A 96 -19.16 0.17 1.42
C LEU A 96 -20.56 0.16 2.05
N ALA A 97 -20.90 -0.90 2.79
CA ALA A 97 -22.18 -1.00 3.47
C ALA A 97 -22.32 0.07 4.57
N SER A 98 -21.26 0.29 5.36
CA SER A 98 -21.21 1.33 6.39
C SER A 98 -21.35 2.72 5.77
N ASP A 99 -20.55 3.02 4.75
CA ASP A 99 -20.55 4.33 4.08
C ASP A 99 -21.91 4.61 3.44
N ARG A 100 -22.54 3.59 2.84
CA ARG A 100 -23.89 3.72 2.27
C ARG A 100 -24.92 4.02 3.36
N ALA A 101 -24.87 3.31 4.49
CA ALA A 101 -25.81 3.53 5.58
C ALA A 101 -25.68 4.95 6.16
N GLU A 102 -24.43 5.42 6.35
CA GLU A 102 -24.16 6.79 6.81
C GLU A 102 -24.68 7.84 5.82
N ASN A 103 -24.41 7.66 4.53
CA ASN A 103 -24.87 8.59 3.50
C ASN A 103 -26.39 8.59 3.33
N LEU A 104 -27.04 7.43 3.45
CA LEU A 104 -28.51 7.35 3.44
C LEU A 104 -29.12 8.05 4.65
N GLY A 105 -28.51 7.96 5.83
CA GLY A 105 -28.96 8.69 7.01
C GLY A 105 -28.89 10.21 6.81
N LYS A 106 -27.77 10.71 6.30
CA LYS A 106 -27.62 12.14 5.94
C LYS A 106 -28.63 12.58 4.88
N LEU A 107 -28.85 11.73 3.87
CA LEU A 107 -29.84 12.00 2.83
C LEU A 107 -31.26 12.05 3.40
N GLN A 108 -31.60 11.12 4.28
CA GLN A 108 -32.93 11.06 4.90
C GLN A 108 -33.20 12.31 5.75
N GLU A 109 -32.23 12.75 6.55
CA GLU A 109 -32.33 14.00 7.33
C GLU A 109 -32.57 15.22 6.42
N LEU A 110 -31.90 15.30 5.26
CA LEU A 110 -32.15 16.34 4.27
C LEU A 110 -33.53 16.21 3.62
N MET A 111 -33.96 14.98 3.30
CA MET A 111 -35.24 14.72 2.63
C MET A 111 -36.44 14.96 3.54
N GLU A 112 -36.34 14.71 4.85
CA GLU A 112 -37.42 14.96 5.82
C GLU A 112 -37.91 16.42 5.80
N ARG A 113 -37.00 17.39 5.58
CA ARG A 113 -37.37 18.80 5.43
C ARG A 113 -38.30 19.05 4.24
N PHE A 114 -38.09 18.32 3.16
CA PHE A 114 -38.82 18.46 1.90
C PHE A 114 -40.01 17.50 1.79
N GLU A 115 -40.15 16.59 2.74
CA GLU A 115 -41.22 15.60 2.77
C GLU A 115 -42.58 16.31 2.95
N GLY A 116 -43.50 16.07 2.01
CA GLY A 116 -44.84 16.70 2.00
C GLY A 116 -44.91 18.09 1.37
N GLN A 117 -43.81 18.69 0.92
CA GLN A 117 -43.85 19.94 0.14
C GLN A 117 -44.30 19.67 -1.30
N SER A 118 -45.08 20.59 -1.88
CA SER A 118 -45.49 20.51 -3.28
C SER A 118 -44.33 20.87 -4.22
N LEU A 119 -44.34 20.34 -5.45
CA LEU A 119 -43.36 20.66 -6.50
C LEU A 119 -43.19 22.18 -6.72
N ALA A 120 -44.26 22.96 -6.60
CA ALA A 120 -44.21 24.42 -6.75
C ALA A 120 -43.47 25.11 -5.59
N GLN A 121 -43.62 24.60 -4.36
CA GLN A 121 -42.92 25.11 -3.17
C GLN A 121 -41.42 24.76 -3.24
N LEU A 122 -41.09 23.54 -3.65
CA LEU A 122 -39.70 23.12 -3.85
C LEU A 122 -38.99 23.94 -4.94
N ALA A 123 -39.67 24.26 -6.04
CA ALA A 123 -39.11 25.05 -7.13
C ALA A 123 -38.80 26.51 -6.76
N THR A 124 -39.31 27.00 -5.63
CA THR A 124 -39.05 28.35 -5.11
C THR A 124 -38.14 28.36 -3.87
N ASP A 125 -37.80 27.20 -3.31
CA ASP A 125 -36.81 27.06 -2.25
C ASP A 125 -35.39 26.97 -2.86
N ALA A 126 -34.56 27.97 -2.54
CA ALA A 126 -33.19 28.05 -3.03
C ALA A 126 -32.30 26.91 -2.53
N GLU A 127 -32.59 26.33 -1.35
CA GLU A 127 -31.86 25.17 -0.81
C GLU A 127 -32.33 23.84 -1.42
N ALA A 128 -33.52 23.78 -2.02
CA ALA A 128 -34.01 22.59 -2.72
C ALA A 128 -33.51 22.50 -4.17
N THR A 129 -33.06 23.64 -4.73
CA THR A 129 -32.71 23.79 -6.15
C THR A 129 -31.22 24.01 -6.42
N SER A 130 -30.41 24.20 -5.37
CA SER A 130 -28.94 24.27 -5.41
C SER A 130 -28.28 22.92 -5.12
#